data_AF-E2SAP9-F1
#
_entry.id   AF-E2SAP9-F1
#
_cell.length_a   1.000
_cell.length_b   1.000
_cell.length_c   1.000
_cell.angle_alpha   90.00
_cell.angle_beta   90.00
_cell.angle_gamma   90.00
#
_symmetry.space_group_name_H-M   'P 1'
#
loop_
_entity.id
_entity.type
_entity.pdbx_description
1 polymer ?
#
loop_
_entity_poly.entity_id
_entity_poly.type
_entity_poly.pdbx_seq_one_letter_code
_entity_poly.pdbx_strand_id
1 'polypeptide(L)'
;MSDRHANRADLDHLREFIASRAGVEAFVEPATSVTQTTLLLVAGDGEWTRRRIASAQAAADFARKEKIPVYDTNRVGIPQRMREFDQRQRRGGPQAGGSRPVANPAPAARLDPRQSAAVMTLEMIAGADPLPDAHDRDDLVTLLRQARGKAHPDRRGGDRSMWDKVEDAARTLDLTD
;
A
#
# COMPACT_ATOMS: atom_id res chain seq x y z
N MET A 1 -19.88 6.14 12.17
CA MET A 1 -19.17 7.16 12.99
C MET A 1 -17.64 7.19 12.75
N SER A 2 -17.08 6.50 11.73
CA SER A 2 -15.64 6.20 11.63
C SER A 2 -14.76 7.20 10.85
N ASP A 3 -15.29 7.93 9.86
CA ASP A 3 -14.47 8.80 8.98
C ASP A 3 -13.76 9.96 9.70
N ARG A 4 -14.40 10.55 10.72
CA ARG A 4 -13.81 11.68 11.47
C ARG A 4 -12.59 11.27 12.28
N HIS A 5 -12.56 10.04 12.82
CA HIS A 5 -11.39 9.52 13.54
C HIS A 5 -10.26 9.14 12.60
N ALA A 6 -10.58 8.49 11.47
CA ALA A 6 -9.59 8.18 10.43
C ALA A 6 -8.89 9.46 9.93
N ASN A 7 -9.67 10.49 9.60
CA ASN A 7 -9.14 11.78 9.17
C ASN A 7 -8.28 12.47 10.23
N ARG A 8 -8.52 12.24 11.53
CA ARG A 8 -7.67 12.80 12.59
C ARG A 8 -6.35 12.06 12.71
N ALA A 9 -6.37 10.72 12.70
CA ALA A 9 -5.15 9.91 12.71
C ALA A 9 -4.27 10.20 11.48
N ASP A 10 -4.88 10.40 10.31
CA ASP A 10 -4.20 10.81 9.08
C ASP A 10 -3.46 12.14 9.27
N LEU A 11 -4.13 13.16 9.82
CA LEU A 11 -3.52 14.47 10.06
C LEU A 11 -2.43 14.43 11.13
N ASP A 12 -2.59 13.63 12.18
CA ASP A 12 -1.59 13.48 13.22
C ASP A 12 -0.33 12.77 12.69
N HIS A 13 -0.49 11.76 11.84
CA HIS A 13 0.63 11.13 11.14
C HIS A 13 1.38 12.12 10.23
N LEU A 14 0.65 12.96 9.48
CA LEU A 14 1.27 14.00 8.66
C LEU A 14 2.09 14.98 9.50
N ARG A 15 1.61 15.38 10.69
CA ARG A 15 2.36 16.23 11.62
C ARG A 15 3.60 15.55 12.16
N GLU A 16 3.49 14.29 12.55
CA GLU A 16 4.62 13.51 13.05
C GLU A 16 5.72 13.40 11.99
N PHE A 17 5.35 13.17 10.73
CA PHE A 17 6.29 13.17 9.61
C PHE A 17 6.99 14.52 9.44
N ILE A 18 6.24 15.63 9.48
CA ILE A 18 6.82 16.99 9.39
C ILE A 18 7.77 17.28 10.55
N ALA A 19 7.41 16.87 11.76
CA ALA A 19 8.22 17.12 12.96
C ALA A 19 9.55 16.36 12.97
N SER A 20 9.62 15.24 12.26
CA SER A 20 10.76 14.31 12.30
C SER A 20 11.65 14.36 11.05
N ARG A 21 11.24 15.06 9.98
CA ARG A 21 12.01 15.22 8.74
C ARG A 21 12.32 16.68 8.45
N ALA A 22 13.45 16.93 7.79
CA ALA A 22 13.81 18.25 7.31
C ALA A 22 13.39 18.47 5.85
N GLY A 23 13.12 19.73 5.49
CA GLY A 23 12.84 20.11 4.10
C GLY A 23 11.57 19.49 3.51
N VAL A 24 10.54 19.29 4.34
CA VAL A 24 9.28 18.67 3.91
C VAL A 24 8.48 19.62 3.02
N GLU A 25 8.02 19.10 1.89
CA GLU A 25 7.11 19.76 0.96
C GLU A 25 5.84 18.93 0.80
N ALA A 26 4.71 19.61 0.62
CA ALA A 26 3.40 19.00 0.43
C ALA A 26 2.96 19.01 -1.05
N PHE A 27 2.35 17.92 -1.47
CA PHE A 27 1.85 17.70 -2.83
C PHE A 27 0.40 17.22 -2.73
N VAL A 28 -0.53 18.03 -3.21
CA VAL A 28 -1.95 17.70 -3.25
C VAL A 28 -2.21 16.86 -4.49
N GLU A 29 -2.83 15.71 -4.26
CA GLU A 29 -3.38 14.84 -5.29
C GLU A 29 -4.90 15.04 -5.30
N PRO A 30 -5.45 15.71 -6.32
CA PRO A 30 -6.89 15.93 -6.41
C PRO A 30 -7.65 14.62 -6.47
N ALA A 31 -8.87 14.62 -5.95
CA ALA A 31 -9.78 13.49 -6.14
C ALA A 31 -10.02 13.24 -7.64
N THR A 32 -10.13 11.97 -7.99
CA THR A 32 -10.58 11.52 -9.32
C THR A 32 -11.94 10.83 -9.17
N SER A 33 -12.49 10.31 -10.27
CA SER A 33 -13.72 9.51 -10.22
C SER A 33 -13.62 8.27 -9.31
N VAL A 34 -12.41 7.79 -9.03
CA VAL A 34 -12.17 6.56 -8.27
C VAL A 34 -11.24 6.74 -7.06
N THR A 35 -10.69 7.94 -6.85
CA THR A 35 -9.80 8.22 -5.71
C THR A 35 -10.22 9.47 -4.96
N GLN A 36 -10.08 9.45 -3.64
CA GLN A 36 -10.27 10.63 -2.79
C GLN A 36 -9.05 11.55 -2.87
N THR A 37 -9.22 12.80 -2.42
CA THR A 37 -8.10 13.75 -2.31
C THR A 37 -7.08 13.24 -1.29
N THR A 38 -5.79 13.27 -1.66
CA THR A 38 -4.68 12.88 -0.79
C THR A 38 -3.63 13.98 -0.69
N LEU A 39 -2.93 14.00 0.44
CA LEU A 39 -1.75 14.82 0.67
C LEU A 39 -0.52 13.92 0.74
N LEU A 40 0.40 14.13 -0.19
CA LEU A 40 1.71 13.51 -0.24
C LEU A 40 2.73 14.47 0.37
N LEU A 41 3.43 14.05 1.42
CA LEU A 41 4.56 14.79 1.97
C LEU A 41 5.86 14.15 1.49
N VAL A 42 6.80 14.97 1.03
CA VAL A 42 8.11 14.53 0.56
C VAL A 42 9.18 15.32 1.30
N ALA A 43 9.99 14.64 2.09
CA ALA A 43 11.15 15.18 2.80
C ALA A 43 12.27 15.60 1.83
N GLY A 44 13.26 16.33 2.35
CA GLY A 44 14.39 16.83 1.57
C GLY A 44 15.25 15.72 0.96
N ASP A 45 15.36 14.58 1.62
CA ASP A 45 16.09 13.40 1.15
C ASP A 45 15.26 12.51 0.20
N GLY A 46 13.98 12.81 0.03
CA GLY A 46 13.05 12.06 -0.80
C GLY A 46 12.23 11.00 -0.05
N GLU A 47 12.41 10.81 1.25
CA GLU A 47 11.46 10.01 2.04
C GLU A 47 10.07 10.64 1.94
N TRP A 48 9.02 9.82 1.92
CA TRP A 48 7.67 10.32 1.70
C TRP A 48 6.61 9.54 2.49
N THR A 49 5.50 10.23 2.77
CA THR A 49 4.27 9.62 3.29
C THR A 49 3.05 10.21 2.59
N ARG A 50 1.97 9.45 2.48
CA ARG A 50 0.73 9.86 1.83
C ARG A 50 -0.46 9.56 2.73
N ARG A 51 -1.35 10.53 2.94
CA ARG A 51 -2.57 10.36 3.74
C ARG A 51 -3.78 11.01 3.08
N ARG A 52 -4.98 10.56 3.46
CA ARG A 52 -6.23 11.15 2.97
C ARG A 52 -6.43 12.52 3.60
N ILE A 53 -7.11 13.39 2.86
CA ILE A 53 -7.48 14.71 3.36
C ILE A 53 -8.82 15.12 2.77
N ALA A 54 -9.62 15.84 3.57
CA ALA A 54 -11.00 16.14 3.23
C ALA A 54 -11.18 16.86 1.88
N SER A 55 -10.25 17.73 1.49
CA SER A 55 -10.28 18.47 0.23
C SER A 55 -8.91 19.09 -0.10
N ALA A 56 -8.75 19.57 -1.33
CA ALA A 56 -7.56 20.32 -1.74
C ALA A 56 -7.38 21.60 -0.90
N GLN A 57 -8.49 22.26 -0.54
CA GLN A 57 -8.47 23.42 0.35
C GLN A 57 -7.97 23.04 1.75
N ALA A 58 -8.46 21.94 2.31
CA ALA A 58 -7.99 21.45 3.61
C ALA A 58 -6.49 21.10 3.59
N ALA A 59 -5.99 20.59 2.47
CA ALA A 59 -4.55 20.35 2.28
C ALA A 59 -3.73 21.64 2.24
N ALA A 60 -4.20 22.66 1.53
CA ALA A 60 -3.57 23.96 1.50
C ALA A 60 -3.55 24.62 2.89
N ASP A 61 -4.65 24.54 3.63
CA ASP A 61 -4.76 25.10 4.98
C ASP A 61 -3.87 24.35 5.99
N PHE A 62 -3.81 23.01 5.88
CA PHE A 62 -2.89 22.19 6.67
C PHE A 62 -1.43 22.58 6.41
N ALA A 63 -1.00 22.61 5.15
CA ALA A 63 0.38 22.96 4.80
C ALA A 63 0.76 24.39 5.24
N ARG A 64 -0.16 25.35 5.11
CA ARG A 64 0.01 26.72 5.63
C ARG A 64 0.20 26.74 7.14
N LYS A 65 -0.60 25.96 7.89
CA LYS A 65 -0.50 25.86 9.35
C LYS A 65 0.84 25.28 9.78
N GLU A 66 1.30 24.24 9.09
CA GLU A 66 2.59 23.58 9.35
C GLU A 66 3.78 24.32 8.71
N LYS A 67 3.52 25.44 8.01
CA LYS A 67 4.53 26.33 7.37
C LYS A 67 5.43 25.62 6.36
N ILE A 68 4.87 24.68 5.60
CA ILE A 68 5.57 23.97 4.52
C ILE A 68 5.04 24.41 3.13
N PRO A 69 5.88 24.37 2.08
CA PRO A 69 5.41 24.61 0.71
C PRO A 69 4.36 23.58 0.29
N VAL A 70 3.40 23.98 -0.55
CA VAL A 70 2.35 23.10 -1.07
C VAL A 70 2.15 23.28 -2.56
N TYR A 71 2.05 22.17 -3.29
CA TYR A 71 1.92 22.13 -4.74
C TYR A 71 0.80 21.21 -5.20
N ASP A 72 0.27 21.45 -6.40
CA ASP A 72 -0.66 20.54 -7.07
C ASP A 72 0.12 19.59 -7.98
N THR A 73 0.01 18.28 -7.72
CA THR A 73 0.69 17.23 -8.50
C THR A 73 0.32 17.24 -9.98
N ASN A 74 -0.89 17.64 -10.35
CA ASN A 74 -1.29 17.75 -11.76
C ASN A 74 -0.58 18.91 -12.48
N ARG A 75 -0.03 19.87 -11.72
CA ARG A 75 0.68 21.03 -12.27
C ARG A 75 2.19 20.85 -12.28
N VAL A 76 2.75 20.30 -11.21
CA VAL A 76 4.22 20.21 -11.04
C VAL A 76 4.76 18.78 -11.20
N GLY A 77 3.90 17.78 -11.21
CA GLY A 77 4.29 16.37 -11.19
C GLY A 77 4.80 15.91 -9.82
N ILE A 78 5.35 14.70 -9.80
CA ILE A 78 5.95 14.08 -8.60
C ILE A 78 7.45 14.38 -8.54
N PRO A 79 7.99 14.79 -7.38
CA PRO A 79 9.42 15.12 -7.23
C PRO A 79 10.36 14.01 -7.64
N GLN A 80 11.47 14.37 -8.29
CA GLN A 80 12.51 13.42 -8.68
C GLN A 80 13.16 12.75 -7.46
N ARG A 81 13.41 13.49 -6.37
CA ARG A 81 13.99 12.97 -5.11
C ARG A 81 13.19 11.81 -4.50
N MET A 82 11.86 11.84 -4.62
CA MET A 82 10.98 10.74 -4.20
C MET A 82 11.27 9.47 -5.02
N ARG A 83 11.38 9.60 -6.34
CA ARG A 83 11.67 8.47 -7.24
C ARG A 83 13.06 7.89 -6.96
N GLU A 84 14.03 8.73 -6.66
CA GLU A 84 15.38 8.31 -6.30
C GLU A 84 15.41 7.60 -4.95
N PHE A 85 14.63 8.08 -3.96
CA PHE A 85 14.45 7.40 -2.69
C PHE A 85 13.86 5.99 -2.86
N ASP A 86 12.79 5.86 -3.66
CA ASP A 86 12.19 4.55 -3.97
C ASP A 86 13.20 3.62 -4.65
N GLN A 87 14.03 4.13 -5.56
CA GLN A 87 15.10 3.35 -6.19
C GLN A 87 16.17 2.91 -5.20
N ARG A 88 16.55 3.75 -4.23
CA ARG A 88 17.50 3.39 -3.16
C ARG A 88 16.92 2.31 -2.26
N GLN A 89 15.66 2.44 -1.83
CA GLN A 89 14.98 1.42 -1.03
C GLN A 89 14.92 0.07 -1.76
N ARG A 90 14.60 0.07 -3.06
CA ARG A 90 14.56 -1.15 -3.89
C ARG A 90 15.92 -1.84 -4.03
N ARG A 91 17.03 -1.09 -3.95
CA ARG A 91 18.39 -1.63 -4.08
C ARG A 91 18.97 -2.15 -2.75
N GLY A 92 18.34 -1.85 -1.61
CA GLY A 92 18.86 -2.13 -0.26
C GLY A 92 18.36 -3.39 0.45
N GLY A 93 17.35 -4.11 -0.06
CA GLY A 93 16.70 -5.26 0.61
C GLY A 93 15.17 -5.14 0.64
N PRO A 94 14.41 -6.25 0.83
CA PRO A 94 13.06 -6.39 0.30
C PRO A 94 12.06 -5.42 0.92
N GLN A 95 11.44 -4.64 0.03
CA GLN A 95 10.22 -3.85 0.15
C GLN A 95 9.74 -3.50 1.57
N ALA A 96 10.24 -2.40 2.13
CA ALA A 96 9.43 -1.57 3.01
C ALA A 96 8.45 -0.78 2.13
N GLY A 97 7.28 -1.38 1.89
CA GLY A 97 6.20 -0.83 1.08
C GLY A 97 5.83 0.58 1.51
N GLY A 98 5.71 1.47 0.51
CA GLY A 98 5.12 2.78 0.67
C GLY A 98 3.75 2.64 1.35
N SER A 99 3.50 3.52 2.32
CA SER A 99 2.29 3.51 3.14
C SER A 99 1.01 3.33 2.30
N ARG A 100 0.41 2.14 2.38
CA ARG A 100 -0.99 1.91 2.02
C ARG A 100 -1.89 2.69 2.98
N PRO A 101 -3.08 3.11 2.54
CA PRO A 101 -4.07 3.65 3.46
C PRO A 101 -4.46 2.52 4.42
N VAL A 102 -4.21 2.73 5.72
CA VAL A 102 -4.80 1.88 6.77
C VAL A 102 -6.27 2.25 6.83
N ALA A 103 -7.10 1.56 6.04
CA ALA A 103 -8.43 1.25 6.53
C ALA A 103 -8.19 0.49 7.83
N ASN A 104 -8.74 0.95 8.95
CA ASN A 104 -8.69 0.23 10.21
C ASN A 104 -9.24 -1.19 9.94
N PRO A 105 -8.40 -2.23 9.81
CA PRO A 105 -8.95 -3.56 9.71
C PRO A 105 -9.47 -3.84 11.12
N ALA A 106 -10.68 -4.38 11.24
CA ALA A 106 -10.96 -5.20 12.43
C ALA A 106 -9.74 -6.12 12.62
N PRO A 107 -9.22 -6.30 13.85
CA PRO A 107 -7.94 -6.99 14.06
C PRO A 107 -7.95 -8.25 13.22
N ALA A 108 -7.12 -8.28 12.17
CA ALA A 108 -7.04 -9.43 11.29
C ALA A 108 -6.80 -10.61 12.24
N ALA A 109 -7.80 -11.49 12.36
CA ALA A 109 -7.69 -12.63 13.24
C ALA A 109 -6.41 -13.34 12.81
N ARG A 110 -5.42 -13.41 13.71
CA ARG A 110 -4.12 -14.01 13.41
C ARG A 110 -4.39 -15.35 12.74
N LEU A 111 -3.92 -15.50 11.49
CA LEU A 111 -4.14 -16.70 10.70
C LEU A 111 -3.78 -17.94 11.51
N ASP A 112 -4.61 -18.97 11.42
CA ASP A 112 -4.24 -20.24 12.01
C ASP A 112 -3.09 -20.88 11.20
N PRO A 113 -2.34 -21.85 11.78
CA PRO A 113 -1.17 -22.43 11.11
C PRO A 113 -1.44 -23.02 9.72
N ARG A 114 -2.66 -23.51 9.45
CA ARG A 114 -3.04 -24.04 8.12
C ARG A 114 -3.19 -22.91 7.12
N GLN A 115 -3.81 -21.82 7.53
CA GLN A 115 -3.93 -20.61 6.72
C GLN A 115 -2.56 -20.00 6.42
N SER A 116 -1.64 -19.94 7.39
CA SER A 116 -0.26 -19.50 7.15
C SER A 116 0.48 -20.38 6.13
N ALA A 117 0.32 -21.71 6.21
CA ALA A 117 0.90 -22.63 5.23
C ALA A 117 0.32 -22.44 3.82
N ALA A 118 -0.97 -22.11 3.73
CA ALA A 118 -1.63 -21.80 2.46
C ALA A 118 -1.06 -20.51 1.83
N VAL A 119 -0.85 -19.45 2.62
CA VAL A 119 -0.20 -18.21 2.14
C VAL A 119 1.21 -18.49 1.61
N MET A 120 2.04 -19.21 2.38
CA MET A 120 3.40 -19.59 1.94
C MET A 120 3.39 -20.37 0.63
N THR A 121 2.39 -21.23 0.42
CA THR A 121 2.23 -21.97 -0.84
C THR A 121 1.94 -21.03 -2.02
N LEU A 122 1.05 -20.05 -1.82
CA LEU A 122 0.73 -19.06 -2.85
C LEU A 122 1.93 -18.14 -3.16
N GLU A 123 2.67 -17.68 -2.16
CA GLU A 123 3.90 -16.89 -2.31
C GLU A 123 4.94 -17.63 -3.16
N MET A 124 5.20 -18.89 -2.82
CA MET A 124 6.17 -19.73 -3.51
C MET A 124 5.78 -19.96 -4.98
N ILE A 125 4.50 -20.19 -5.27
CA ILE A 125 4.02 -20.42 -6.65
C ILE A 125 3.95 -19.11 -7.45
N ALA A 126 3.57 -18.00 -6.81
CA ALA A 126 3.57 -16.68 -7.44
C ALA A 126 5.00 -16.18 -7.73
N GLY A 127 5.99 -16.65 -6.96
CA GLY A 127 7.33 -16.06 -6.91
C GLY A 127 7.29 -14.65 -6.33
N ALA A 128 6.39 -14.42 -5.38
CA ALA A 128 6.20 -13.13 -4.72
C ALA A 128 7.06 -13.06 -3.44
N ASP A 129 7.44 -11.85 -3.05
CA ASP A 129 8.00 -11.61 -1.72
C ASP A 129 6.95 -11.99 -0.64
N PRO A 130 7.38 -12.45 0.55
CA PRO A 130 6.45 -12.76 1.63
C PRO A 130 5.55 -11.57 1.96
N LEU A 131 4.26 -11.84 2.14
CA LEU A 131 3.31 -10.81 2.53
C LEU A 131 3.68 -10.28 3.92
N PRO A 132 3.52 -8.97 4.17
CA PRO A 132 3.66 -8.41 5.51
C PRO A 132 2.73 -9.11 6.50
N ASP A 133 3.12 -9.21 7.78
CA ASP A 133 2.28 -9.79 8.85
C ASP A 133 0.89 -9.11 8.96
N ALA A 134 0.81 -7.85 8.53
CA ALA A 134 -0.43 -7.05 8.48
C ALA A 134 -1.03 -7.00 7.06
N HIS A 135 -1.25 -8.15 6.44
CA HIS A 135 -1.95 -8.25 5.14
C HIS A 135 -3.47 -8.33 5.33
N ASP A 136 -4.21 -7.79 4.36
CA ASP A 136 -5.67 -7.84 4.32
C ASP A 136 -6.21 -8.82 3.26
N ARG A 137 -7.52 -8.93 3.13
CA ARG A 137 -8.14 -9.85 2.16
C ARG A 137 -7.77 -9.49 0.71
N ASP A 138 -7.59 -8.21 0.41
CA ASP A 138 -7.27 -7.77 -0.95
C ASP A 138 -5.83 -8.13 -1.34
N ASP A 139 -4.91 -8.15 -0.37
CA ASP A 139 -3.57 -8.72 -0.54
C ASP A 139 -3.62 -10.19 -0.92
N LEU A 140 -4.39 -10.96 -0.16
CA LEU A 140 -4.53 -12.40 -0.38
C LEU A 140 -5.18 -12.69 -1.74
N VAL A 141 -6.19 -11.92 -2.14
CA VAL A 141 -6.81 -12.02 -3.47
C VAL A 141 -5.82 -11.66 -4.57
N THR A 142 -4.99 -10.64 -4.37
CA THR A 142 -3.95 -10.25 -5.33
C THR A 142 -2.90 -11.34 -5.50
N LEU A 143 -2.42 -11.89 -4.38
CA LEU A 143 -1.48 -12.99 -4.35
C LEU A 143 -2.06 -14.24 -5.03
N LEU A 144 -3.32 -14.58 -4.75
CA LEU A 144 -4.03 -15.69 -5.39
C LEU A 144 -4.10 -15.52 -6.91
N ARG A 145 -4.44 -14.32 -7.41
CA ARG A 145 -4.48 -14.04 -8.86
C ARG A 145 -3.11 -14.23 -9.52
N GLN A 146 -2.03 -13.80 -8.86
CA GLN A 146 -0.67 -13.99 -9.34
C GLN A 146 -0.31 -15.49 -9.39
N ALA A 147 -0.59 -16.23 -8.32
CA ALA A 147 -0.34 -17.66 -8.22
C ALA A 147 -1.12 -18.45 -9.30
N ARG A 148 -2.42 -18.16 -9.48
CA ARG A 148 -3.26 -18.74 -10.56
C ARG A 148 -2.65 -18.48 -11.94
N GLY A 149 -2.19 -17.26 -12.20
CA GLY A 149 -1.54 -16.91 -13.46
C GLY A 149 -0.28 -17.75 -13.77
N LYS A 150 0.53 -18.04 -12.75
CA LYS A 150 1.75 -18.86 -12.87
C LYS A 150 1.45 -20.36 -12.96
N ALA A 151 0.42 -20.81 -12.24
CA ALA A 151 0.04 -22.20 -12.15
C ALA A 151 -0.89 -22.68 -13.29
N HIS A 152 -1.35 -21.77 -14.14
CA HIS A 152 -2.34 -22.10 -15.17
C HIS A 152 -1.85 -23.22 -16.12
N PRO A 153 -2.64 -24.28 -16.34
CA PRO A 153 -2.23 -25.44 -17.13
C PRO A 153 -1.89 -25.09 -18.58
N ASP A 154 -2.54 -24.09 -19.18
CA ASP A 154 -2.21 -23.60 -20.54
C ASP A 154 -0.76 -23.14 -20.68
N ARG A 155 -0.13 -22.67 -19.61
CA ARG A 155 1.28 -22.25 -19.61
C ARG A 155 2.24 -23.38 -19.26
N ARG A 156 1.72 -24.52 -18.81
CA ARG A 156 2.48 -25.67 -18.30
C ARG A 156 2.20 -26.95 -19.08
N GLY A 157 1.72 -26.83 -20.32
CA GLY A 157 1.47 -27.99 -21.18
C GLY A 157 0.41 -28.95 -20.64
N GLY A 158 -0.56 -28.45 -19.88
CA GLY A 158 -1.64 -29.26 -19.30
C GLY A 158 -1.37 -29.80 -17.89
N ASP A 159 -0.18 -29.57 -17.31
CA ASP A 159 0.11 -29.94 -15.92
C ASP A 159 -0.70 -29.09 -14.93
N ARG A 160 -1.65 -29.74 -14.23
CA ARG A 160 -2.54 -29.11 -13.25
C ARG A 160 -2.02 -29.23 -11.82
N SER A 161 -0.90 -29.90 -11.56
CA SER A 161 -0.43 -30.15 -10.19
C SER A 161 -0.18 -28.87 -9.39
N MET A 162 0.30 -27.80 -10.04
CA MET A 162 0.43 -26.49 -9.40
C MET A 162 -0.89 -25.75 -9.30
N TRP A 163 -1.77 -25.89 -10.29
CA TRP A 163 -3.11 -25.30 -10.26
C TRP A 163 -3.92 -25.83 -9.08
N ASP A 164 -3.89 -27.14 -8.87
CA ASP A 164 -4.64 -27.79 -7.79
C ASP A 164 -4.13 -27.36 -6.40
N LYS A 165 -2.80 -27.15 -6.25
CA LYS A 165 -2.20 -26.58 -5.03
C LYS A 165 -2.66 -25.15 -4.76
N VAL A 166 -2.78 -24.33 -5.81
CA VAL A 166 -3.29 -22.96 -5.70
C VAL A 166 -4.76 -22.95 -5.28
N GLU A 167 -5.58 -23.83 -5.84
CA GLU A 167 -7.00 -23.93 -5.48
C GLU A 167 -7.22 -24.50 -4.08
N ASP A 168 -6.38 -25.44 -3.62
CA ASP A 168 -6.46 -25.96 -2.25
C ASP A 168 -6.06 -24.89 -1.21
N ALA A 169 -5.02 -24.11 -1.52
CA ALA A 169 -4.64 -22.96 -0.71
C ALA A 169 -5.75 -21.88 -0.68
N ALA A 170 -6.39 -21.59 -1.82
CA ALA A 170 -7.51 -20.65 -1.90
C ALA A 170 -8.69 -21.08 -1.02
N ARG A 171 -9.03 -22.37 -1.02
CA ARG A 171 -10.10 -22.93 -0.17
C ARG A 171 -9.76 -22.84 1.31
N THR A 172 -8.49 -23.09 1.67
CA THR A 172 -8.01 -22.98 3.06
C THR A 172 -8.11 -21.54 3.59
N LEU A 173 -7.95 -20.55 2.72
CA LEU A 173 -8.04 -19.12 3.04
C LEU A 173 -9.45 -18.54 2.87
N ASP A 174 -10.45 -19.35 2.49
CA ASP A 174 -11.81 -18.89 2.18
C ASP A 174 -11.84 -17.79 1.09
N LEU A 175 -10.98 -17.94 0.07
CA LEU A 175 -10.81 -17.03 -1.07
C LEU A 175 -11.38 -17.57 -2.38
N THR A 176 -12.14 -18.67 -2.30
CA THR A 176 -12.90 -19.19 -3.44
C THR A 176 -13.96 -18.17 -3.89
N ASP A 177 -14.15 -18.05 -5.20
CA ASP A 177 -15.17 -17.19 -5.84
C ASP A 177 -16.61 -17.56 -5.43
#